data_AF-A0A3E0QQ31-F1
#
_entry.id   AF-A0A3E0QQ31-F1
#
_cell.length_a   1.000
_cell.length_b   1.000
_cell.length_c   1.000
_cell.angle_alpha   90.00
_cell.angle_beta   90.00
_cell.angle_gamma   90.00
#
_symmetry.space_group_name_H-M   'P 1'
#
loop_
_entity.id
_entity.type
_entity.pdbx_description
1 polymer ?
#
loop_
_entity_poly.entity_id
_entity_poly.type
_entity_poly.pdbx_seq_one_letter_code
_entity_poly.pdbx_strand_id
1 'polypeptide(L)' 'MLDTKPLTPAEISEAADLFFECFGIVQKGMPVGSTTEETLKVMDHVAKLASKLRSDRQRDKITEKFGFSKAQVCS' A
#
# COMPACT_ATOMS: atom_id res chain seq x y z
N MET A 1 26.41 2.40 1.21
CA MET A 1 26.24 3.17 -0.04
C MET A 1 26.45 2.20 -1.18
N LEU A 2 25.37 1.76 -1.80
CA LEU A 2 25.36 0.80 -2.92
C LEU A 2 24.96 1.53 -4.21
N ASP A 3 25.28 2.82 -4.29
CA ASP A 3 24.58 3.80 -5.13
C ASP A 3 25.49 4.41 -6.21
N THR A 4 26.37 3.60 -6.81
CA THR A 4 27.27 4.05 -7.89
C THR A 4 27.32 3.14 -9.11
N LYS A 5 26.60 2.01 -9.11
CA LYS A 5 26.44 1.18 -10.31
C LYS A 5 25.20 1.63 -11.09
N PRO A 6 25.29 1.79 -12.42
CA PRO A 6 24.12 2.07 -13.24
C PRO A 6 23.16 0.88 -13.16
N LEU A 7 21.86 1.18 -13.05
CA LEU A 7 20.80 0.17 -13.10
C LEU A 7 20.89 -0.58 -14.43
N THR A 8 20.87 -1.90 -14.34
CA THR A 8 20.82 -2.76 -15.51
C THR A 8 19.39 -2.81 -16.08
N PRO A 9 19.23 -3.07 -17.39
CA PRO A 9 17.90 -3.22 -17.98
C PRO A 9 17.08 -4.34 -17.34
N ALA A 10 17.74 -5.38 -16.81
CA ALA A 10 17.08 -6.47 -16.09
C ALA A 10 16.44 -5.97 -14.78
N GLU A 11 17.19 -5.21 -13.96
CA GLU A 11 16.66 -4.63 -12.71
C GLU A 11 15.50 -3.66 -12.98
N ILE A 12 15.56 -2.90 -14.07
CA ILE A 12 14.46 -2.01 -14.49
C ILE A 12 13.24 -2.82 -14.92
N SER A 13 13.43 -3.93 -15.65
CA SER A 13 12.33 -4.79 -16.08
C SER A 13 11.60 -5.40 -14.88
N GLU A 14 12.35 -5.92 -13.90
CA GLU A 14 11.76 -6.49 -12.69
C GLU A 14 10.97 -5.44 -11.88
N ALA A 15 11.51 -4.23 -11.76
CA ALA A 15 10.81 -3.13 -11.10
C ALA A 15 9.55 -2.70 -11.87
N ALA A 16 9.61 -2.69 -13.20
CA ALA A 16 8.48 -2.37 -14.06
C ALA A 16 7.36 -3.39 -13.92
N ASP A 17 7.67 -4.68 -13.88
CA ASP A 17 6.67 -5.75 -13.73
C ASP A 17 5.88 -5.58 -12.43
N LEU A 18 6.57 -5.36 -11.30
CA LEU A 18 5.93 -5.11 -10.00
C LEU A 18 5.07 -3.83 -10.01
N PHE A 19 5.57 -2.77 -10.64
CA PHE A 19 4.88 -1.50 -10.72
C PHE A 19 3.60 -1.61 -11.56
N PHE A 20 3.70 -2.20 -12.76
CA PHE A 20 2.59 -2.30 -13.69
C PHE A 20 1.52 -3.30 -13.24
N GLU A 21 1.89 -4.34 -12.49
CA GLU A 21 0.93 -5.21 -11.81
C GLU A 21 0.05 -4.39 -10.84
N CYS A 22 0.68 -3.62 -9.95
CA CYS A 22 -0.03 -2.75 -9.01
C CYS A 22 -0.87 -1.68 -9.73
N PHE A 23 -0.28 -1.04 -10.75
CA PHE A 23 -0.93 0.00 -11.54
C PHE A 23 -2.17 -0.55 -12.27
N GLY A 24 -2.09 -1.75 -12.84
CA GLY A 24 -3.19 -2.40 -13.54
C GLY A 24 -4.39 -2.72 -12.62
N ILE A 25 -4.16 -3.02 -11.35
CA ILE A 25 -5.23 -3.21 -10.36
C ILE A 25 -6.00 -1.90 -10.15
N VAL A 26 -5.27 -0.79 -9.97
CA VAL A 26 -5.88 0.53 -9.76
C VAL A 26 -6.60 0.99 -11.03
N GLN A 27 -5.97 0.86 -12.19
CA GLN A 27 -6.52 1.28 -13.47
C GLN A 27 -7.84 0.58 -13.80
N LYS A 28 -8.00 -0.70 -13.45
CA LYS A 28 -9.26 -1.44 -13.62
C LYS A 28 -10.43 -0.85 -12.82
N GLY A 29 -10.15 -0.15 -11.72
CA GLY A 29 -11.15 0.53 -10.90
C GLY A 29 -11.40 1.99 -11.32
N MET A 30 -10.61 2.53 -12.24
CA MET A 30 -10.75 3.92 -12.69
C MET A 30 -11.89 4.05 -13.73
N PRO A 31 -12.57 5.21 -13.78
CA PRO A 31 -13.59 5.47 -14.78
C PRO A 31 -13.00 5.54 -16.21
N VAL A 32 -13.85 5.26 -17.19
CA VAL A 32 -13.45 5.29 -18.61
C VAL A 32 -13.07 6.72 -18.99
N GLY A 33 -11.88 6.88 -19.58
CA GLY A 33 -11.32 8.19 -19.95
C GLY A 33 -10.36 8.78 -18.91
N SER A 34 -10.14 8.11 -17.78
CA SER A 34 -9.12 8.53 -16.83
C SER A 34 -7.71 8.49 -17.43
N THR A 35 -6.95 9.52 -17.09
CA THR A 35 -5.56 9.68 -17.54
C THR A 35 -4.61 8.84 -16.69
N THR A 36 -3.40 8.61 -17.22
CA THR A 36 -2.33 7.95 -16.48
C THR A 36 -1.94 8.76 -15.24
N GLU A 37 -1.89 10.09 -15.33
CA GLU A 37 -1.59 10.97 -14.19
C GLU A 37 -2.62 10.85 -13.06
N GLU A 38 -3.91 10.79 -13.39
CA GLU A 38 -4.97 10.60 -12.39
C GLU A 38 -4.86 9.21 -11.74
N THR A 39 -4.56 8.19 -12.54
CA THR A 39 -4.36 6.83 -12.02
C THR A 39 -3.17 6.77 -11.06
N LEU A 40 -2.08 7.48 -11.36
CA LEU A 40 -0.92 7.59 -10.46
C LEU A 40 -1.26 8.31 -9.15
N LYS A 41 -2.06 9.38 -9.21
CA LYS A 41 -2.53 10.07 -8.00
C LYS A 41 -3.39 9.16 -7.12
N VAL A 42 -4.35 8.45 -7.72
CA VAL A 42 -5.19 7.49 -7.00
C VAL A 42 -4.36 6.37 -6.40
N MET A 43 -3.36 5.87 -7.14
CA MET A 43 -2.44 4.84 -6.65
C MET A 43 -1.67 5.30 -5.39
N ASP A 44 -1.22 6.55 -5.31
CA ASP A 44 -0.56 7.09 -4.09
C ASP A 44 -1.53 7.12 -2.89
N HIS A 45 -2.80 7.48 -3.12
CA HIS A 45 -3.82 7.41 -2.07
C HIS A 45 -4.11 5.98 -1.62
N VAL A 46 -4.20 5.03 -2.56
CA VAL A 46 -4.39 3.60 -2.27
C VAL A 46 -3.20 3.04 -1.50
N ALA A 47 -1.97 3.41 -1.85
CA ALA A 47 -0.77 2.98 -1.14
C ALA A 47 -0.74 3.46 0.32
N LYS A 48 -1.13 4.71 0.58
CA LYS A 48 -1.28 5.26 1.93
C LYS A 48 -2.35 4.53 2.74
N LEU A 49 -3.50 4.24 2.11
CA LEU A 49 -4.57 3.46 2.75
C LEU A 49 -4.14 2.02 3.05
N ALA A 50 -3.47 1.35 2.12
CA ALA A 50 -2.95 -0.01 2.32
C ALA A 50 -1.95 -0.06 3.48
N SER A 51 -1.05 0.92 3.58
CA SER A 51 -0.09 1.05 4.68
C SER A 51 -0.81 1.26 6.01
N LYS A 52 -1.83 2.12 6.04
CA LYS A 52 -2.66 2.35 7.23
C LYS A 52 -3.41 1.08 7.66
N LEU A 53 -4.05 0.36 6.73
CA LEU A 53 -4.73 -0.91 7.00
C LEU A 53 -3.77 -1.98 7.55
N ARG A 54 -2.52 -2.00 7.07
CA ARG A 54 -1.48 -2.89 7.61
C ARG A 54 -1.16 -2.53 9.06
N SER A 55 -1.00 -1.25 9.37
CA SER A 55 -0.75 -0.76 10.73
C SER A 55 -1.94 -1.01 11.65
N ASP A 56 -3.17 -0.76 11.20
CA ASP A 56 -4.39 -1.01 11.97
C ASP A 56 -4.55 -2.50 12.27
N ARG A 57 -4.37 -3.39 11.29
CA ARG A 57 -4.38 -4.85 11.52
C ARG A 57 -3.30 -5.32 12.49
N GLN A 58 -2.13 -4.67 12.51
CA GLN A 58 -1.10 -4.98 13.51
C GLN A 58 -1.50 -4.48 14.89
N ARG A 59 -2.10 -3.29 14.97
CA ARG A 59 -2.63 -2.73 16.22
C ARG A 59 -3.73 -3.62 16.79
N ASP A 60 -4.68 -4.07 15.97
CA ASP A 60 -5.77 -4.96 16.40
C ASP A 60 -5.21 -6.28 16.93
N LYS A 61 -4.24 -6.89 16.24
CA LYS A 61 -3.55 -8.10 16.72
C LYS A 61 -2.80 -7.89 18.04
N ILE A 62 -2.27 -6.68 18.29
CA ILE A 62 -1.62 -6.34 19.56
C ILE A 62 -2.67 -6.11 20.64
N THR A 63 -3.79 -5.44 20.33
CA THR A 63 -4.90 -5.19 21.25
C THR A 63 -5.66 -6.47 21.61
N GLU A 64 -5.78 -7.44 20.71
CA GLU A 64 -6.32 -8.76 21.04
C GLU A 64 -5.36 -9.60 21.89
N LYS A 65 -4.04 -9.44 21.72
CA LYS A 65 -3.02 -10.13 22.54
C LYS A 65 -2.84 -9.49 23.92
N PHE A 66 -2.95 -8.16 24.01
CA PHE A 66 -2.99 -7.43 25.27
C PHE A 66 -4.45 -7.13 25.60
N GLY A 67 -5.13 -8.11 26.19
CA GLY A 67 -6.54 -8.02 26.59
C GLY A 67 -6.80 -6.87 27.57
N PHE A 68 -6.91 -5.65 27.06
CA PHE A 68 -7.58 -4.54 27.73
C PHE A 68 -9.08 -4.71 27.53
N SER A 69 -9.66 -5.72 28.18
CA SER A 69 -11.06 -5.65 28.56
C SER A 69 -11.22 -4.36 29.36
N LYS A 70 -12.01 -3.40 28.85
CA LYS A 70 -12.56 -2.34 29.69
C LYS A 70 -13.44 -3.00 30.75
N ALA A 71 -12.81 -3.46 31.83
CA ALA A 71 -13.50 -3.93 33.00
C ALA A 71 -14.17 -2.72 33.62
N GLN A 72 -15.49 -2.67 33.43
CA GLN A 72 -16.47 -2.29 34.44
C GLN A 72 -16.37 -0.85 34.96
N VAL A 73 -17.16 0.03 34.33
CA VAL A 73 -17.79 1.14 35.05
C VAL A 73 -18.64 0.49 36.14
N CYS A 74 -18.20 0.54 37.40
CA CYS A 74 -19.05 0.26 38.55
C CYS A 74 -20.06 1.40 38.66
N SER A 75 -21.31 1.08 38.34
CA SER A 75 -22.53 1.72 38.83
C SER A 75 -22.77 1.41 40.30
#